data_AF-A0A6C0IE03-F1
#
_entry.id   AF-A0A6C0IE03-F1
#
_cell.length_a   1.000
_cell.length_b   1.000
_cell.length_c   1.000
_cell.angle_alpha   90.00
_cell.angle_beta   90.00
_cell.angle_gamma   90.00
#
_symmetry.space_group_name_H-M   'P 1'
#
loop_
_entity.id
_entity.type
_entity.pdbx_description
1 polymer ?
#
loop_
_entity_poly.entity_id
_entity_poly.type
_entity_poly.pdbx_seq_one_letter_code
_entity_poly.pdbx_strand_id
1 'polypeptide(L)'
;MYNTKILCTYHTSDVFLNSDELSESDMDFIRDSIYRQELLYILNIEEFNEYEMNIALHELYEKIKGSTELIECMRNLASHFTSIDEEFGLMLLFAFDYMYLTHICICEFLETGKISELNITNLKKIAF
;
A
#
# COMPACT_ATOMS: atom_id res chain seq x y z
N MET A 1 3.44 -1.73 14.68
CA MET A 1 4.80 -1.45 14.09
C MET A 1 4.74 -1.73 12.60
N TYR A 2 5.30 -0.89 11.72
CA TYR A 2 5.25 -1.09 10.25
C TYR A 2 6.48 -1.87 9.77
N ASN A 3 6.33 -2.80 8.82
CA ASN A 3 7.41 -3.65 8.33
C ASN A 3 7.96 -3.16 6.99
N THR A 4 9.09 -2.44 6.99
CA THR A 4 9.73 -1.93 5.76
C THR A 4 10.50 -2.99 4.96
N LYS A 5 10.57 -4.23 5.45
CA LYS A 5 11.33 -5.31 4.81
C LYS A 5 10.49 -6.14 3.83
N ILE A 6 9.18 -5.92 3.79
CA ILE A 6 8.30 -6.64 2.87
C ILE A 6 8.49 -6.07 1.47
N LEU A 7 8.53 -6.95 0.47
CA LEU A 7 8.45 -6.56 -0.93
C LEU A 7 7.07 -6.95 -1.43
N CYS A 8 6.34 -6.00 -2.01
CA CYS A 8 5.05 -6.28 -2.62
C CYS A 8 5.28 -7.06 -3.93
N THR A 9 4.92 -8.34 -3.96
CA THR A 9 5.13 -9.21 -5.13
C THR A 9 3.87 -9.45 -5.93
N TYR A 10 2.68 -9.28 -5.35
CA TYR A 10 1.40 -9.55 -6.02
C TYR A 10 1.22 -8.83 -7.38
N HIS A 11 1.88 -7.67 -7.55
CA HIS A 11 1.81 -6.84 -8.76
C HIS A 11 2.90 -7.19 -9.80
N THR A 12 3.83 -8.11 -9.52
CA THR A 12 4.92 -8.43 -10.43
C THR A 12 4.54 -9.53 -11.43
N SER A 13 5.29 -9.61 -12.53
CA SER A 13 5.20 -10.71 -13.50
C SER A 13 5.71 -12.03 -12.95
N ASP A 14 6.57 -11.99 -11.93
CA ASP A 14 7.34 -13.13 -11.46
C ASP A 14 6.54 -14.05 -10.52
N VAL A 15 5.30 -13.65 -10.19
CA VAL A 15 4.34 -14.47 -9.43
C VAL A 15 4.00 -15.77 -10.15
N PHE A 16 4.03 -15.77 -11.49
CA PHE A 16 3.67 -16.91 -12.32
C PHE A 16 4.80 -17.28 -13.27
N LEU A 17 5.01 -18.57 -13.46
CA LEU A 17 5.91 -19.09 -14.48
C LEU A 17 5.13 -19.32 -15.77
N ASN A 18 5.78 -19.15 -16.92
CA ASN A 18 5.17 -19.45 -18.23
C ASN A 18 4.73 -20.92 -18.38
N SER A 19 5.23 -21.81 -17.51
CA SER A 19 4.86 -23.23 -17.46
C SER A 19 3.60 -23.50 -16.65
N ASP A 20 3.09 -22.52 -15.91
CA ASP A 20 1.91 -22.70 -15.09
C ASP A 20 0.67 -22.73 -15.98
N GLU A 21 -0.02 -23.87 -15.99
CA GLU A 21 -1.29 -24.04 -16.72
C GLU A 21 -2.45 -23.43 -15.92
N LEU A 22 -2.42 -22.11 -15.74
CA LEU A 22 -3.41 -21.35 -14.98
C LEU A 22 -4.32 -20.55 -15.91
N SER A 23 -5.60 -20.47 -15.58
CA SER A 23 -6.50 -19.52 -16.22
C SER A 23 -6.25 -18.09 -15.68
N GLU A 24 -6.70 -17.07 -16.41
CA GLU A 24 -6.67 -15.68 -15.92
C GLU A 24 -7.39 -15.55 -14.57
N SER A 25 -8.51 -16.24 -14.39
CA SER A 25 -9.26 -16.25 -13.12
C SER A 25 -8.45 -16.86 -11.97
N ASP A 26 -7.64 -17.87 -12.23
CA ASP A 26 -6.78 -18.47 -11.19
C ASP A 26 -5.65 -17.50 -10.82
N MET A 27 -5.08 -16.83 -11.82
CA MET A 27 -4.03 -15.83 -11.60
C MET A 27 -4.55 -14.65 -10.76
N ASP A 28 -5.74 -14.14 -11.07
CA ASP A 28 -6.36 -13.06 -10.29
C ASP A 28 -6.62 -13.47 -8.84
N PHE A 29 -7.15 -14.68 -8.62
CA PHE A 29 -7.37 -15.22 -7.28
C PHE A 29 -6.08 -15.36 -6.47
N ILE A 30 -5.00 -15.85 -7.11
CA ILE A 30 -3.69 -15.98 -6.47
C ILE A 30 -3.13 -14.61 -6.11
N ARG A 31 -3.17 -13.64 -7.02
CA ARG A 31 -2.69 -12.28 -6.77
C ARG A 31 -3.45 -11.60 -5.64
N ASP A 32 -4.77 -11.72 -5.61
CA ASP A 32 -5.59 -11.19 -4.51
C ASP A 32 -5.25 -11.85 -3.17
N SER A 33 -4.92 -13.14 -3.17
CA SER A 33 -4.49 -13.86 -1.97
C SER A 33 -3.13 -13.37 -1.48
N ILE A 34 -2.15 -13.19 -2.38
CA ILE A 34 -0.82 -12.66 -2.05
C ILE A 34 -0.94 -11.21 -1.55
N TYR A 35 -1.72 -10.36 -2.23
CA TYR A 35 -1.98 -8.98 -1.83
C TYR A 35 -2.48 -8.89 -0.38
N ARG A 36 -3.52 -9.67 -0.04
CA ARG A 36 -4.09 -9.66 1.32
C ARG A 36 -3.07 -10.11 2.35
N GLN A 37 -2.26 -11.13 2.03
CA GLN A 37 -1.22 -11.63 2.93
C GLN A 37 -0.11 -10.58 3.13
N GLU A 38 0.37 -9.95 2.05
CA GLU A 38 1.40 -8.93 2.10
C GLU A 38 0.92 -7.67 2.84
N LEU A 39 -0.33 -7.26 2.68
CA LEU A 39 -0.94 -6.17 3.45
C LEU A 39 -0.85 -6.44 4.97
N LEU A 40 -1.23 -7.65 5.40
CA LEU A 40 -1.13 -8.03 6.81
C LEU A 40 0.33 -8.02 7.29
N TYR A 41 1.26 -8.54 6.48
CA TYR A 41 2.68 -8.57 6.83
C TYR A 41 3.32 -7.19 6.91
N ILE A 42 2.94 -6.26 6.02
CA ILE A 42 3.36 -4.86 6.06
C ILE A 42 2.91 -4.19 7.35
N LEU A 43 1.69 -4.48 7.79
CA LEU A 43 1.12 -3.96 9.04
C LEU A 43 1.58 -4.73 10.31
N ASN A 44 2.37 -5.80 10.15
CA ASN A 44 2.74 -6.77 11.20
C ASN A 44 1.54 -7.39 11.92
N ILE A 45 0.53 -7.80 11.14
CA ILE A 45 -0.66 -8.49 11.61
C ILE A 45 -0.58 -9.94 11.12
N GLU A 46 -0.86 -10.91 12.00
CA GLU A 46 -0.77 -12.34 11.68
C GLU A 46 -2.02 -12.84 10.94
N GLU A 47 -3.20 -12.45 11.44
CA GLU A 47 -4.49 -12.81 10.89
C GLU A 47 -5.39 -11.57 10.78
N PHE A 48 -6.27 -11.53 9.78
CA PHE A 48 -7.14 -10.38 9.58
C PHE A 48 -7.98 -10.10 10.82
N ASN A 49 -7.78 -8.89 11.36
CA ASN A 49 -8.57 -8.34 12.45
C ASN A 49 -8.78 -6.85 12.18
N GLU A 50 -10.04 -6.46 11.94
CA GLU A 50 -10.41 -5.08 11.59
C GLU A 50 -9.94 -4.06 12.63
N TYR A 51 -10.05 -4.39 13.91
CA TYR A 51 -9.62 -3.50 14.99
C TYR A 51 -8.10 -3.31 15.01
N GLU A 52 -7.33 -4.39 14.85
CA GLU A 52 -5.87 -4.32 14.78
C GLU A 52 -5.39 -3.58 13.53
N MET A 53 -6.06 -3.78 12.39
CA MET A 53 -5.77 -3.04 11.16
C MET A 53 -6.00 -1.54 11.32
N ASN A 54 -7.12 -1.13 11.93
CA ASN A 54 -7.41 0.27 12.19
C ASN A 54 -6.38 0.91 13.13
N ILE A 55 -5.96 0.20 14.19
CA ILE A 55 -4.87 0.65 15.06
C ILE A 55 -3.57 0.79 14.26
N ALA A 56 -3.21 -0.21 13.47
CA ALA A 56 -1.95 -0.21 12.72
C ALA A 56 -1.90 0.92 11.68
N LEU A 57 -3.02 1.18 10.99
CA LEU A 57 -3.15 2.29 10.03
C LEU A 57 -3.08 3.65 10.73
N HIS A 58 -3.74 3.81 11.88
CA HIS A 58 -3.65 5.04 12.67
C HIS A 58 -2.22 5.29 13.17
N GLU A 59 -1.56 4.27 13.75
CA GLU A 59 -0.16 4.35 14.17
C GLU A 59 0.79 4.69 13.00
N LEU A 60 0.50 4.18 11.81
CA LEU A 60 1.26 4.47 10.61
C LEU A 60 1.05 5.92 10.17
N TYR A 61 -0.19 6.38 10.10
CA TYR A 61 -0.53 7.77 9.78
C TYR A 61 0.22 8.74 10.70
N GLU A 62 0.17 8.51 12.01
CA GLU A 62 0.87 9.36 12.99
C GLU A 62 2.38 9.48 12.73
N LYS A 63 3.00 8.47 12.13
CA LYS A 63 4.43 8.47 11.77
C LYS A 63 4.71 9.19 10.45
N ILE A 64 3.78 9.13 9.50
CA ILE A 64 4.00 9.63 8.14
C ILE A 64 3.30 10.97 7.85
N LYS A 65 2.45 11.47 8.75
CA LYS A 65 1.73 12.76 8.58
C LYS A 65 2.62 13.99 8.44
N GLY A 66 3.92 13.87 8.71
CA GLY A 66 4.91 14.91 8.42
C GLY A 66 5.35 14.98 6.96
N SER A 67 5.02 13.98 6.14
CA SER A 67 5.35 13.93 4.71
C SER A 67 4.28 14.67 3.90
N THR A 68 4.61 15.85 3.39
CA THR A 68 3.68 16.65 2.59
C THR A 68 3.20 15.92 1.34
N GLU A 69 4.07 15.12 0.74
CA GLU A 69 3.87 14.38 -0.48
C GLU A 69 2.87 13.23 -0.29
N LEU A 70 2.98 12.49 0.82
CA LEU A 70 2.03 11.43 1.15
C LEU A 70 0.68 12.02 1.56
N ILE A 71 0.66 13.10 2.34
CA ILE A 71 -0.58 13.79 2.71
C ILE A 71 -1.35 14.28 1.47
N GLU A 72 -0.64 14.81 0.47
CA GLU A 72 -1.25 15.24 -0.79
C GLU A 72 -1.94 14.06 -1.51
N CYS A 73 -1.29 12.89 -1.55
CA CYS A 73 -1.87 11.68 -2.15
C CYS A 73 -3.08 11.17 -1.37
N MET A 74 -3.00 11.15 -0.03
CA MET A 74 -4.13 10.75 0.84
C MET A 74 -5.35 11.65 0.62
N ARG A 75 -5.15 12.97 0.65
CA ARG A 75 -6.23 13.95 0.45
C ARG A 75 -6.84 13.84 -0.93
N ASN A 76 -6.02 13.64 -1.97
CA ASN A 76 -6.53 13.47 -3.32
C ASN A 76 -7.46 12.25 -3.39
N LEU A 77 -6.99 11.08 -2.96
CA LEU A 77 -7.79 9.87 -3.00
C LEU A 77 -9.08 9.97 -2.17
N ALA A 78 -9.00 10.53 -0.96
CA ALA A 78 -10.17 10.77 -0.11
C ALA A 78 -11.21 11.69 -0.79
N SER A 79 -10.76 12.67 -1.59
CA SER A 79 -11.64 13.63 -2.25
C SER A 79 -12.57 13.01 -3.29
N HIS A 80 -12.16 11.90 -3.94
CA HIS A 80 -13.03 11.14 -4.84
C HIS A 80 -14.27 10.56 -4.13
N PHE A 81 -14.19 10.42 -2.80
CA PHE A 81 -15.29 9.96 -1.94
C PHE A 81 -15.90 11.11 -1.13
N THR A 82 -15.68 12.36 -1.54
CA THR A 82 -16.13 13.58 -0.83
C THR A 82 -15.64 13.68 0.62
N SER A 83 -14.54 12.99 0.94
CA SER A 83 -13.90 13.02 2.25
C SER A 83 -12.66 13.89 2.22
N ILE A 84 -12.33 14.48 3.37
CA ILE A 84 -11.06 15.19 3.61
C ILE A 84 -10.19 14.46 4.65
N ASP A 85 -10.66 13.28 5.09
CA ASP A 85 -9.98 12.49 6.11
C ASP A 85 -8.74 11.82 5.49
N GLU A 86 -7.57 12.21 5.98
CA GLU A 86 -6.28 11.72 5.54
C GLU A 86 -6.06 10.25 5.93
N GLU A 87 -6.59 9.80 7.07
CA GLU A 87 -6.50 8.39 7.48
C GLU A 87 -7.35 7.51 6.57
N PHE A 88 -8.52 7.99 6.17
CA PHE A 88 -9.33 7.34 5.12
C PHE A 88 -8.58 7.31 3.79
N GLY A 89 -7.91 8.40 3.41
CA GLY A 89 -7.04 8.46 2.23
C GLY A 89 -5.86 7.48 2.31
N LEU A 90 -5.25 7.32 3.48
CA LEU A 90 -4.20 6.33 3.73
C LEU A 90 -4.73 4.92 3.56
N MET A 91 -5.92 4.61 4.08
CA MET A 91 -6.56 3.31 3.87
C MET A 91 -6.77 3.04 2.37
N LEU A 92 -7.19 4.03 1.59
CA LEU A 92 -7.32 3.90 0.13
C LEU A 92 -5.97 3.65 -0.56
N LEU A 93 -4.88 4.27 -0.10
CA LEU A 93 -3.53 4.02 -0.61
C LEU A 93 -3.02 2.59 -0.39
N PHE A 94 -3.67 1.81 0.49
CA PHE A 94 -3.41 0.38 0.68
C PHE A 94 -4.29 -0.52 -0.19
N ALA A 95 -5.17 0.02 -1.03
CA ALA A 95 -5.90 -0.80 -2.00
C ALA A 95 -4.96 -1.45 -3.02
N PHE A 96 -5.44 -2.52 -3.65
CA PHE A 96 -4.69 -3.38 -4.56
C PHE A 96 -3.87 -2.60 -5.61
N ASP A 97 -4.45 -1.58 -6.24
CA ASP A 97 -3.78 -0.84 -7.31
C ASP A 97 -2.65 0.06 -6.84
N TYR A 98 -2.61 0.42 -5.55
CA TYR A 98 -1.71 1.46 -5.02
C TYR A 98 -0.64 0.91 -4.07
N MET A 99 -0.96 -0.17 -3.33
CA MET A 99 -0.15 -0.61 -2.19
C MET A 99 1.33 -0.79 -2.51
N TYR A 100 1.68 -1.36 -3.67
CA TYR A 100 3.08 -1.59 -4.05
C TYR A 100 3.91 -0.30 -4.16
N LEU A 101 3.34 0.81 -4.65
CA LEU A 101 4.03 2.11 -4.72
C LEU A 101 3.94 2.86 -3.40
N THR A 102 2.77 2.79 -2.74
CA THR A 102 2.55 3.36 -1.41
C THR A 102 3.59 2.83 -0.43
N HIS A 103 3.79 1.50 -0.41
CA HIS A 103 4.73 0.85 0.48
C HIS A 103 6.17 1.34 0.25
N ILE A 104 6.61 1.42 -1.01
CA ILE A 104 7.94 1.93 -1.37
C ILE A 104 8.13 3.36 -0.83
N CYS A 105 7.17 4.25 -1.07
CA CYS A 105 7.26 5.65 -0.63
C CYS A 105 7.29 5.76 0.90
N ILE A 106 6.47 4.98 1.60
CA ILE A 106 6.45 4.95 3.07
C ILE A 106 7.77 4.43 3.62
N CYS A 107 8.33 3.36 3.04
CA CYS A 107 9.61 2.81 3.47
C CYS A 107 10.73 3.84 3.31
N GLU A 108 10.85 4.50 2.15
CA GLU A 108 11.83 5.56 1.93
C GLU A 108 11.70 6.67 2.98
N PHE A 109 10.47 7.12 3.24
CA PHE A 109 10.22 8.18 4.22
C PHE A 109 10.58 7.76 5.65
N LEU A 110 10.17 6.57 6.08
CA LEU A 110 10.46 6.08 7.43
C LEU A 110 11.95 5.83 7.65
N GLU A 111 12.69 5.40 6.63
CA GLU A 111 14.11 5.07 6.74
C GLU A 111 15.03 6.29 6.56
N THR A 112 14.64 7.25 5.71
CA THR A 112 15.51 8.37 5.32
C THR A 112 14.95 9.76 5.64
N GLY A 113 13.68 9.85 6.00
CA GLY A 113 12.95 11.11 6.15
C GLY A 113 12.59 11.79 4.83
N LYS A 114 12.82 11.14 3.68
CA LYS A 114 12.56 11.67 2.33
C LYS A 114 12.00 10.58 1.42
N ILE A 115 11.30 11.01 0.37
CA ILE A 115 10.80 10.13 -0.69
C ILE A 115 11.51 10.53 -1.98
N SER A 116 11.92 9.54 -2.78
CA SER A 116 12.56 9.82 -4.06
C SER A 116 11.53 10.37 -5.06
N GLU A 117 11.95 11.35 -5.86
CA GLU A 117 11.10 12.01 -6.84
C GLU A 117 10.47 11.02 -7.83
N LEU A 118 11.23 9.97 -8.19
CA LEU A 118 10.76 8.91 -9.08
C LEU A 118 9.58 8.15 -8.46
N ASN A 119 9.70 7.70 -7.22
CA ASN A 119 8.70 6.86 -6.57
C ASN A 119 7.43 7.64 -6.25
N ILE A 120 7.55 8.87 -5.75
CA ILE A 120 6.38 9.72 -5.52
C ILE A 120 5.67 10.08 -6.82
N THR A 121 6.42 10.37 -7.90
CA THR A 121 5.82 10.65 -9.22
C THR A 121 5.05 9.43 -9.73
N ASN A 122 5.59 8.22 -9.55
CA ASN A 122 4.89 7.00 -9.96
C ASN A 122 3.60 6.79 -9.16
N LEU A 123 3.61 7.01 -7.85
CA LEU A 123 2.41 6.92 -7.03
C LEU A 123 1.37 7.96 -7.45
N LYS A 124 1.78 9.22 -7.62
CA LYS A 124 0.89 10.31 -8.03
C LYS A 124 0.22 10.04 -9.39
N LYS A 125 0.91 9.42 -10.35
CA LYS A 125 0.34 9.08 -11.66
C LYS A 125 -0.88 8.15 -11.60
N ILE A 126 -0.98 7.32 -10.56
CA ILE A 126 -2.09 6.39 -10.41
C ILE A 126 -3.09 6.85 -9.35
N ALA A 127 -2.66 7.68 -8.39
CA ALA A 127 -3.51 8.20 -7.32
C ALA A 127 -4.22 9.53 -7.64
N PHE A 128 -3.90 10.18 -8.76
CA PHE A 128 -4.47 11.45 -9.23
C PHE A 128 -5.12 11.27 -10.61
#